data_AF-A0A127V9M1-F1
#
_entry.id   AF-A0A127V9M1-F1
#
_cell.length_a   1.000
_cell.length_b   1.000
_cell.length_c   1.000
_cell.angle_alpha   90.00
_cell.angle_beta   90.00
_cell.angle_gamma   90.00
#
_symmetry.space_group_name_H-M   'P 1'
#
loop_
_entity.id
_entity.type
_entity.pdbx_description
1 polymer ?
#
loop_
_entity_poly.entity_id
_entity_poly.type
_entity_poly.pdbx_seq_one_letter_code
_entity_poly.pdbx_strand_id
1 'polypeptide(L)'
;MEASELRIGNYTLDHGHPEQIPYGSDIDSAGLMDPILLTEEWVVKFGFERFEFEYEEGTETTYVLEKKNGHQFVLNESLQPMDGEIAMLDYKLQYVHQIQNLYFALTNEELVIKE
;
A
#
# COMPACT_ATOMS: atom_id res chain seq x y z
N MET A 1 3.33 -5.87 14.28
CA MET A 1 3.16 -4.44 13.99
C MET A 1 3.59 -3.71 15.23
N GLU A 2 4.63 -2.91 15.13
CA GLU A 2 5.08 -2.07 16.25
C GLU A 2 4.41 -0.71 16.14
N ALA A 3 4.05 -0.08 17.26
CA ALA A 3 3.41 1.24 17.26
C ALA A 3 4.27 2.30 16.54
N SER A 4 5.59 2.12 16.52
CA SER A 4 6.55 2.98 15.80
C SER A 4 6.44 2.91 14.28
N GLU A 5 5.78 1.90 13.73
CA GLU A 5 5.54 1.76 12.29
C GLU A 5 4.27 2.50 11.84
N LEU A 6 3.44 2.95 12.78
CA LEU A 6 2.14 3.58 12.49
C LEU A 6 2.23 5.11 12.48
N ARG A 7 1.41 5.71 11.61
CA ARG A 7 1.19 7.15 11.53
C ARG A 7 -0.28 7.48 11.30
N ILE A 8 -0.61 8.75 11.51
CA ILE A 8 -1.90 9.31 11.09
C ILE A 8 -2.13 8.98 9.61
N GLY A 9 -3.33 8.52 9.28
CA GLY A 9 -3.73 8.12 7.93
C GLY A 9 -3.58 6.63 7.62
N ASN A 10 -2.88 5.85 8.44
CA ASN A 10 -2.79 4.39 8.25
C ASN A 10 -4.11 3.69 8.56
N TYR A 11 -4.41 2.63 7.80
CA TYR A 11 -5.50 1.70 8.11
C TYR A 11 -5.00 0.54 8.98
N THR A 12 -5.75 0.26 10.04
CA THR A 12 -5.56 -0.86 10.98
C THR A 12 -6.89 -1.57 11.19
N LEU A 13 -6.87 -2.78 11.76
CA LEU A 13 -8.08 -3.50 12.16
C LEU A 13 -8.38 -3.21 13.63
N ASP A 14 -9.49 -2.53 13.88
CA ASP A 14 -10.05 -2.36 15.21
C ASP A 14 -11.25 -3.30 15.37
N HIS A 15 -11.16 -4.27 16.28
CA HIS A 15 -12.20 -5.27 16.52
C HIS A 15 -12.72 -5.98 15.24
N GLY A 16 -11.84 -6.19 14.25
CA GLY A 16 -12.17 -6.83 12.97
C GLY A 16 -12.70 -5.88 11.89
N HIS A 17 -12.80 -4.58 12.17
CA HIS A 17 -13.22 -3.55 11.21
C HIS A 17 -12.04 -2.69 10.78
N PRO A 18 -11.81 -2.47 9.47
CA PRO A 18 -10.80 -1.54 9.01
C PRO A 18 -11.13 -0.11 9.44
N GLU A 19 -10.25 0.50 10.20
CA GLU A 19 -10.34 1.87 10.69
C GLU A 19 -9.09 2.65 10.31
N GLN A 20 -9.25 3.95 10.04
CA GLN A 20 -8.13 4.84 9.74
C GLN A 20 -7.71 5.58 11.00
N ILE A 21 -6.40 5.63 11.29
CA ILE A 21 -5.87 6.41 12.43
C ILE A 21 -6.09 7.91 12.15
N PRO A 22 -6.99 8.60 12.88
CA PRO A 22 -7.36 9.97 12.57
C PRO A 22 -6.51 11.00 13.34
N TYR A 23 -6.02 10.67 14.53
CA TYR A 23 -5.25 11.57 15.38
C TYR A 23 -3.99 10.91 15.95
N GLY A 24 -2.97 11.73 16.25
CA GLY A 24 -1.70 11.24 16.80
C GLY A 24 -1.84 10.61 18.19
N SER A 25 -2.83 11.03 18.98
CA SER A 25 -3.15 10.41 20.29
C SER A 25 -3.59 8.96 20.17
N ASP A 26 -4.07 8.56 19.00
CA ASP A 26 -4.59 7.22 18.77
C ASP A 26 -3.48 6.25 18.39
N ILE A 27 -2.27 6.73 18.03
CA ILE A 27 -1.12 5.90 17.65
C ILE A 27 -0.66 5.01 18.81
N ASP A 28 -0.62 5.55 20.03
CA ASP A 28 -0.24 4.79 21.23
C ASP A 28 -1.23 3.65 21.51
N SER A 29 -2.50 3.83 21.16
CA SER A 29 -3.54 2.79 21.27
C SER A 29 -3.59 1.90 20.03
N ALA A 30 -3.16 2.39 18.86
CA ALA A 30 -3.14 1.65 17.61
C ALA A 30 -2.10 0.53 17.60
N GLY A 31 -1.10 0.58 18.48
CA GLY A 31 -0.24 -0.58 18.77
C GLY A 31 -1.00 -1.80 19.33
N LEU A 32 -2.24 -1.63 19.79
CA LEU A 32 -3.13 -2.72 20.22
C LEU A 32 -4.07 -3.21 19.11
N MET A 33 -4.10 -2.51 17.97
CA MET A 33 -4.91 -2.90 16.80
C MET A 33 -4.17 -3.95 15.98
N ASP A 34 -4.90 -4.69 15.17
CA ASP A 34 -4.31 -5.71 14.30
C ASP A 34 -3.86 -5.08 12.97
N PRO A 35 -2.73 -5.51 12.39
CA PRO A 35 -2.33 -5.07 11.07
C PRO A 35 -3.25 -5.66 9.99
N ILE A 36 -3.53 -4.89 8.95
CA ILE A 36 -4.27 -5.37 7.78
C ILE A 36 -3.31 -5.96 6.76
N LEU A 37 -3.53 -7.22 6.36
CA LEU A 37 -2.78 -7.84 5.27
C LEU A 37 -2.97 -7.07 3.96
N LEU A 38 -1.87 -6.83 3.26
CA LEU A 38 -1.90 -6.25 1.93
C LEU A 38 -2.42 -7.32 0.95
N THR A 39 -3.56 -7.05 0.34
CA THR A 39 -4.17 -7.90 -0.69
C THR A 39 -4.43 -7.10 -1.95
N GLU A 40 -4.68 -7.79 -3.06
CA GLU A 40 -5.10 -7.16 -4.32
C GLU A 40 -6.35 -6.29 -4.12
N GLU A 41 -7.33 -6.75 -3.31
CA GLU A 41 -8.54 -5.99 -3.00
C GLU A 41 -8.22 -4.61 -2.41
N TRP A 42 -7.22 -4.52 -1.52
CA TRP A 42 -6.78 -3.24 -0.95
C TRP A 42 -6.09 -2.36 -1.99
N VAL A 43 -5.22 -2.93 -2.81
CA VAL A 43 -4.52 -2.21 -3.87
C VAL A 43 -5.52 -1.60 -4.87
N VAL A 44 -6.53 -2.38 -5.28
CA VAL A 44 -7.62 -1.88 -6.14
C VAL A 44 -8.45 -0.80 -5.44
N LYS A 45 -8.78 -0.95 -4.15
CA LYS A 45 -9.46 0.09 -3.36
C LYS A 45 -8.68 1.40 -3.30
N PHE A 46 -7.35 1.35 -3.27
CA PHE A 46 -6.49 2.53 -3.33
C PHE A 46 -6.40 3.15 -4.73
N GLY A 47 -7.10 2.59 -5.72
CA GLY A 47 -7.18 3.16 -7.06
C GLY A 47 -6.08 2.71 -8.00
N PHE A 48 -5.31 1.67 -7.65
CA PHE A 48 -4.38 1.06 -8.60
C PHE A 48 -5.16 0.30 -9.67
N GLU A 49 -4.74 0.47 -10.92
CA GLU A 49 -5.29 -0.23 -12.08
C GLU A 49 -4.44 -1.47 -12.37
N ARG A 50 -5.12 -2.59 -12.64
CA ARG A 50 -4.49 -3.88 -12.95
C ARG A 50 -4.21 -3.99 -14.44
N PHE A 51 -2.98 -4.33 -14.79
CA PHE A 51 -2.55 -4.60 -16.16
C PHE A 51 -1.98 -6.01 -16.27
N GLU A 52 -2.37 -6.73 -17.31
CA GLU A 52 -1.83 -8.03 -17.68
C GLU A 52 -1.02 -7.89 -18.96
N PHE A 53 0.18 -8.46 -18.97
CA PHE A 53 1.06 -8.51 -20.12
C PHE A 53 1.32 -9.97 -20.50
N GLU A 54 1.14 -10.31 -21.77
CA GLU A 54 1.44 -11.64 -22.30
C GLU A 54 2.81 -11.64 -22.95
N TYR A 55 3.69 -12.52 -22.45
CA TYR A 55 5.02 -12.78 -22.98
C TYR A 55 5.13 -14.24 -23.46
N GLU A 56 6.16 -14.55 -24.23
CA GLU A 56 6.41 -15.93 -24.68
C GLU A 56 6.62 -16.90 -23.49
N GLU A 57 7.11 -16.40 -22.36
CA GLU A 57 7.42 -17.17 -21.16
C GLU A 57 6.25 -17.26 -20.15
N GLY A 58 5.17 -16.50 -20.36
CA GLY A 58 4.00 -16.48 -19.47
C GLY A 58 3.27 -15.14 -19.42
N THR A 59 2.34 -15.00 -18.49
CA THR A 59 1.61 -13.75 -18.24
C THR A 59 2.15 -13.08 -16.99
N GLU A 60 2.39 -11.77 -17.06
CA GLU A 60 2.78 -10.95 -15.91
C GLU A 60 1.64 -10.00 -15.53
N THR A 61 1.40 -9.82 -14.24
CA THR A 61 0.43 -8.85 -13.73
C THR A 61 1.14 -7.71 -13.02
N THR A 62 0.75 -6.47 -13.31
CA THR A 62 1.22 -5.28 -12.60
C THR A 62 0.05 -4.41 -12.15
N TYR A 63 0.28 -3.61 -11.12
CA TYR A 63 -0.69 -2.65 -10.61
C TYR A 63 -0.09 -1.26 -10.68
N VAL A 64 -0.78 -0.32 -11.31
CA VAL A 64 -0.28 1.03 -11.56
C VAL A 64 -1.22 2.05 -10.96
N LEU A 65 -0.66 2.96 -10.15
CA LEU A 65 -1.34 4.15 -9.68
C LEU A 65 -0.73 5.37 -10.40
N GLU A 66 -1.50 5.96 -11.33
CA GLU A 66 -1.09 7.16 -12.06
C GLU A 66 -1.31 8.42 -11.22
N LYS A 67 -0.29 9.27 -11.12
CA LYS A 67 -0.37 10.57 -10.44
C LYS A 67 -0.62 11.69 -11.43
N LYS A 68 -1.22 12.78 -10.94
CA LYS A 68 -1.54 13.99 -11.73
C LYS A 68 -0.34 14.63 -12.43
N ASN A 69 0.87 14.40 -11.92
CA ASN A 69 2.11 14.92 -12.48
C ASN A 69 2.77 13.98 -13.51
N GLY A 70 2.06 12.93 -13.96
CA GLY A 70 2.53 11.95 -14.93
C GLY A 70 3.48 10.88 -14.38
N HIS A 71 3.79 10.90 -13.08
CA HIS A 71 4.55 9.83 -12.44
C HIS A 71 3.64 8.66 -12.07
N GLN A 72 4.20 7.45 -12.08
CA GLN A 72 3.48 6.23 -11.75
C GLN A 72 4.06 5.60 -10.49
N PHE A 73 3.20 4.96 -9.70
CA PHE A 73 3.61 4.04 -8.64
C PHE A 73 3.22 2.64 -9.09
N VAL A 74 4.20 1.77 -9.30
CA VAL A 74 4.01 0.44 -9.90
C VAL A 74 4.30 -0.65 -8.87
N LEU A 75 3.42 -1.64 -8.82
CA LEU A 75 3.59 -2.88 -8.06
C LEU A 75 3.59 -4.08 -9.01
N ASN A 76 4.39 -5.10 -8.70
CA ASN A 76 4.30 -6.40 -9.38
C ASN A 76 3.15 -7.27 -8.87
N GLU A 77 3.04 -8.47 -9.43
CA GLU A 77 2.08 -9.51 -9.02
C GLU A 77 2.15 -9.87 -7.53
N SER A 78 3.33 -9.73 -6.92
CA SER A 78 3.58 -9.98 -5.49
C SER A 78 3.34 -8.73 -4.63
N LEU A 79 2.73 -7.69 -5.21
CA LEU A 79 2.41 -6.40 -4.60
C LEU A 79 3.66 -5.68 -4.05
N GLN A 80 4.81 -5.88 -4.70
CA GLN A 80 6.07 -5.21 -4.37
C GLN A 80 6.33 -4.04 -5.31
N PRO A 81 6.83 -2.91 -4.79
CA PRO A 81 7.15 -1.75 -5.61
C PRO A 81 8.31 -2.04 -6.56
N MET A 82 8.18 -1.56 -7.80
CA MET A 82 9.18 -1.72 -8.85
C MET A 82 9.55 -0.37 -9.48
N ASP A 83 10.79 -0.30 -9.97
CA ASP A 83 11.26 0.72 -10.90
C ASP A 83 11.71 0.02 -12.19
N GLY A 84 10.84 0.02 -13.20
CA GLY A 84 10.97 -0.84 -14.37
C GLY A 84 10.95 -2.32 -13.98
N GLU A 85 11.97 -3.07 -14.38
CA GLU A 85 12.12 -4.51 -14.10
C GLU A 85 12.79 -4.79 -12.74
N ILE A 86 13.14 -3.76 -11.96
CA ILE A 86 13.93 -3.91 -10.73
C ILE A 86 13.03 -3.70 -9.50
N ALA A 87 13.10 -4.63 -8.54
CA ALA A 87 12.47 -4.48 -7.24
C ALA A 87 13.10 -3.31 -6.46
N MET A 88 12.29 -2.40 -5.94
CA MET A 88 12.78 -1.21 -5.24
C MET A 88 13.22 -1.49 -3.79
N LEU A 89 12.79 -2.61 -3.22
CA LEU A 89 12.97 -2.92 -1.80
C LEU A 89 13.55 -4.31 -1.61
N ASP A 90 14.52 -4.43 -0.71
CA ASP A 90 15.01 -5.71 -0.18
C ASP A 90 14.04 -6.33 0.85
N TYR A 91 13.05 -5.56 1.31
CA TYR A 91 12.02 -5.98 2.25
C TYR A 91 10.67 -6.19 1.56
N LYS A 92 9.98 -7.28 1.90
CA LYS A 92 8.67 -7.62 1.36
C LYS A 92 7.56 -6.86 2.09
N LEU A 93 6.79 -6.05 1.37
CA LEU A 93 5.54 -5.47 1.89
C LEU A 93 4.52 -6.57 2.21
N GLN A 94 4.00 -6.58 3.43
CA GLN A 94 3.02 -7.56 3.93
C GLN A 94 1.72 -6.92 4.39
N TYR A 95 1.76 -5.65 4.79
CA TYR A 95 0.62 -4.97 5.42
C TYR A 95 0.27 -3.65 4.74
N VAL A 96 -1.00 -3.27 4.82
CA VAL A 96 -1.56 -2.05 4.22
C VAL A 96 -0.84 -0.79 4.70
N HIS A 97 -0.56 -0.66 6.01
CA HIS A 97 0.14 0.53 6.54
C HIS A 97 1.52 0.73 5.90
N GLN A 98 2.20 -0.33 5.47
CA GLN A 98 3.54 -0.24 4.91
C GLN A 98 3.53 0.39 3.52
N ILE A 99 2.59 0.01 2.65
CA ILE A 99 2.44 0.66 1.34
C ILE A 99 1.95 2.11 1.50
N GLN A 100 1.07 2.38 2.47
CA GLN A 100 0.63 3.76 2.76
C GLN A 100 1.78 4.64 3.27
N ASN A 101 2.67 4.10 4.08
CA ASN A 101 3.85 4.81 4.58
C ASN A 101 4.85 5.06 3.47
N LEU A 102 5.11 4.06 2.63
CA LEU A 102 5.98 4.20 1.47
C LEU A 102 5.43 5.24 0.49
N TYR A 103 4.14 5.17 0.16
CA TYR A 103 3.50 6.14 -0.73
C TYR A 103 3.65 7.56 -0.19
N PHE A 104 3.36 7.78 1.09
CA PHE A 104 3.52 9.09 1.72
C PHE A 104 4.98 9.55 1.76
N ALA A 105 5.93 8.68 2.09
CA ALA A 105 7.34 9.04 2.10
C ALA A 105 7.84 9.52 0.71
N LEU A 106 7.30 8.94 -0.36
CA LEU A 106 7.66 9.30 -1.74
C LEU A 106 6.89 10.50 -2.30
N THR A 107 5.74 10.85 -1.73
CA THR A 107 4.81 11.83 -2.35
C THR A 107 4.42 12.99 -1.47
N ASN A 108 4.56 12.82 -0.16
CA ASN A 108 3.96 13.67 0.85
C ASN A 108 2.42 13.77 0.74
N GLU A 109 1.77 12.76 0.14
CA GLU A 109 0.32 12.61 0.00
C GLU A 109 -0.17 11.31 0.67
N GLU A 110 -1.41 11.31 1.13
CA GLU A 110 -2.02 10.11 1.73
C GLU A 110 -2.52 9.13 0.66
N LEU A 111 -2.23 7.85 0.85
CA LEU A 111 -2.85 6.78 0.05
C LEU A 111 -4.22 6.45 0.67
N VAL A 112 -5.26 6.99 0.04
CA VAL A 112 -6.66 6.88 0.49
C VAL A 112 -7.46 5.96 -0.43
N ILE A 113 -8.56 5.41 0.08
CA ILE A 113 -9.49 4.61 -0.72
C ILE A 113 -10.16 5.54 -1.75
N LYS A 114 -10.22 5.09 -3.01
CA LYS A 114 -10.90 5.77 -4.11
C LYS A 114 -12.42 5.60 -3.94
N GLU A 115 -13.17 6.70 -4.02
CA GLU A 115 -14.65 6.70 -4.05
C GLU A 115 -15.22 6.05 -5.30
#